data_AF-D4YUD7-F1
#
_entry.id   AF-D4YUD7-F1
#
_cell.length_a   1.000
_cell.length_b   1.000
_cell.length_c   1.000
_cell.angle_alpha   90.00
_cell.angle_beta   90.00
_cell.angle_gamma   90.00
#
_symmetry.space_group_name_H-M   'P 1'
#
loop_
_entity.id
_entity.type
_entity.pdbx_description
1 polymer ?
#
loop_
_entity_poly.entity_id
_entity_poly.type
_entity_poly.pdbx_seq_one_letter_code
_entity_poly.pdbx_strand_id
1 'polypeptide(L)'
;MLEENIATVAGNSKLLPLSKIVSTRKFQKIEYHSDNLGELPLEEENMAPATTGTLIDFLTRIIVLNDDDAFGVSARGVGEMANDDQKERYLYEAAMLKALVEDKEIDDLDDDVFNIGVNICAWEQALRGGYYFPPQIYPNDTTMAHYKVMLKRVKAYLEKIGNIIRTGYGSATANGLISGDGDYLSSDTLIDFKVSKHKTMQPNWVRQLFLYRVLLRDELVSPDQIKKLMIYNPRRDEGYLLDLTQIDSGILDFVKAQAEKRSLELMGSVDENIKQLLDLYVNRAISYEKVNLNKQELHSDNLGEISGEGESLTTEQLHQILLFLVDYCYINKESSLNDANKGAGIANQIDDEAGKKLIEYEHAFKRIPIDGELPDEFFVLACQIGRYIIANADGKWVDINANDTDIEHLRILFGRISRFLQEKGMPTRLRVEDTGFTGTDLDHFSDVKEEPFAVDLATDSWALEIGLKDGDQVDADQVKNLKGAEDAEFSEVGIISPRSDNYFYKFKEHNDDEFF
;
A
#
# COMPACT_ATOMS: atom_id res chain seq x y z
N MET A 1 -12.28 14.40 -18.44
CA MET A 1 -11.81 14.79 -17.10
C MET A 1 -10.36 15.22 -17.25
N LEU A 2 -9.93 16.24 -16.52
CA LEU A 2 -8.52 16.68 -16.54
C LEU A 2 -7.78 15.98 -15.39
N GLU A 3 -6.69 15.28 -15.70
CA GLU A 3 -5.80 14.71 -14.69
C GLU A 3 -4.66 15.69 -14.39
N GLU A 4 -4.26 15.81 -13.13
CA GLU A 4 -3.14 16.64 -12.68
C GLU A 4 -2.10 15.80 -11.95
N ASN A 5 -0.83 15.99 -12.27
CA ASN A 5 0.25 15.42 -11.49
C ASN A 5 0.39 16.13 -10.13
N ILE A 6 0.75 15.42 -9.07
CA ILE A 6 1.00 15.98 -7.72
C ILE A 6 1.99 17.16 -7.76
N ALA A 7 3.03 17.11 -8.60
CA ALA A 7 3.98 18.22 -8.75
C ALA A 7 3.30 19.50 -9.28
N THR A 8 2.31 19.38 -10.16
CA THR A 8 1.49 20.50 -10.66
C THR A 8 0.67 21.10 -9.52
N VAL A 9 0.01 20.25 -8.71
CA VAL A 9 -0.78 20.68 -7.55
C VAL A 9 0.11 21.35 -6.50
N ALA A 10 1.29 20.79 -6.23
CA ALA A 10 2.30 21.36 -5.34
C ALA A 10 2.84 22.73 -5.83
N GLY A 11 2.77 23.00 -7.13
CA GLY A 11 3.06 24.31 -7.70
C GLY A 11 2.06 25.40 -7.29
N ASN A 12 0.82 25.02 -6.91
CA ASN A 12 -0.26 25.95 -6.63
C ASN A 12 -0.23 26.46 -5.18
N SER A 13 0.48 27.58 -4.96
CA SER A 13 0.60 28.20 -3.63
C SER A 13 -0.70 28.75 -3.06
N LYS A 14 -1.74 28.96 -3.87
CA LYS A 14 -3.06 29.42 -3.41
C LYS A 14 -3.87 28.29 -2.81
N LEU A 15 -3.77 27.10 -3.41
CA LEU A 15 -4.40 25.89 -2.91
C LEU A 15 -3.74 25.42 -1.61
N LEU A 16 -2.40 25.40 -1.60
CA LEU A 16 -1.59 24.89 -0.49
C LEU A 16 -0.64 25.99 0.06
N PRO A 17 -1.17 27.02 0.74
CA PRO A 17 -0.33 28.08 1.28
C PRO A 17 0.51 27.57 2.45
N LEU A 18 1.82 27.89 2.47
CA LEU A 18 2.71 27.42 3.54
C LEU A 18 2.33 27.93 4.93
N SER A 19 1.57 29.04 5.02
CA SER A 19 1.03 29.55 6.29
C SER A 19 -0.02 28.62 6.92
N LYS A 20 -0.59 27.69 6.16
CA LYS A 20 -1.52 26.65 6.63
C LYS A 20 -0.93 25.25 6.62
N ILE A 21 0.30 25.10 6.12
CA ILE A 21 1.02 23.82 6.11
C ILE A 21 2.19 23.96 7.06
N VAL A 22 3.38 24.21 6.51
CA VAL A 22 4.58 24.42 7.29
C VAL A 22 5.55 25.32 6.51
N SER A 23 6.30 26.16 7.22
CA SER A 23 7.38 26.93 6.62
C SER A 23 8.55 26.01 6.25
N THR A 24 9.26 26.33 5.17
CA THR A 24 10.49 25.63 4.77
C THR A 24 11.55 25.60 5.88
N ARG A 25 11.52 26.55 6.82
CA ARG A 25 12.45 26.63 7.96
C ARG A 25 12.24 25.56 9.04
N LYS A 26 11.12 24.85 9.01
CA LYS A 26 10.85 23.74 9.94
C LYS A 26 11.56 22.45 9.55
N PHE A 27 12.01 22.34 8.31
CA PHE A 27 12.85 21.23 7.89
C PHE A 27 14.27 21.42 8.44
N GLN A 28 14.74 20.44 9.21
CA GLN A 28 16.11 20.38 9.66
C GLN A 28 17.03 20.07 8.48
N LYS A 29 18.01 20.95 8.25
CA LYS A 29 19.08 20.69 7.30
C LYS A 29 20.07 19.68 7.91
N ILE A 30 20.43 18.66 7.15
CA ILE A 30 21.40 17.64 7.51
C ILE A 30 22.52 17.66 6.47
N GLU A 31 23.77 17.63 6.91
CA GLU A 31 24.95 17.47 6.05
C GLU A 31 25.58 16.10 6.37
N TYR A 32 25.75 15.26 5.36
CA TYR A 32 26.12 13.84 5.57
C TYR A 32 27.63 13.60 5.55
N HIS A 33 28.41 14.50 4.94
CA HIS A 33 29.87 14.47 4.82
C HIS A 33 30.43 13.09 4.41
N SER A 34 29.73 12.41 3.51
CA SER A 34 30.01 11.06 3.03
C SER A 34 31.37 10.96 2.32
N ASP A 35 31.78 12.02 1.61
CA ASP A 35 33.06 12.07 0.87
C ASP A 35 33.91 13.32 1.15
N ASN A 36 33.39 14.29 1.90
CA ASN A 36 34.02 15.59 2.18
C ASN A 36 34.35 16.44 0.93
N LEU A 37 33.77 16.14 -0.24
CA LEU A 37 33.98 16.93 -1.47
C LEU A 37 33.07 18.17 -1.53
N GLY A 38 31.99 18.19 -0.74
CA GLY A 38 31.02 19.29 -0.74
C GLY A 38 30.08 19.26 -1.96
N GLU A 39 29.62 20.43 -2.39
CA GLU A 39 28.74 20.55 -3.57
C GLU A 39 29.52 20.29 -4.87
N LEU A 40 29.00 19.39 -5.71
CA LEU A 40 29.60 19.12 -7.02
C LEU A 40 29.33 20.28 -8.00
N PRO A 41 30.35 20.84 -8.67
CA PRO A 41 30.21 21.95 -9.60
C PRO A 41 29.38 21.56 -10.83
N LEU A 42 28.75 22.54 -11.48
CA LEU A 42 27.88 22.35 -12.65
C LEU A 42 28.45 22.92 -13.93
N GLU A 43 29.51 23.72 -13.85
CA GLU A 43 30.06 24.52 -14.95
C GLU A 43 30.55 23.64 -16.12
N GLU A 44 30.98 22.42 -15.82
CA GLU A 44 31.53 21.46 -16.78
C GLU A 44 30.57 20.29 -17.09
N GLU A 45 29.40 20.25 -16.44
CA GLU A 45 28.39 19.25 -16.76
C GLU A 45 27.60 19.64 -18.02
N ASN A 46 27.25 18.67 -18.85
CA ASN A 46 26.55 18.90 -20.11
C ASN A 46 25.11 18.35 -20.14
N MET A 47 24.61 17.81 -19.02
CA MET A 47 23.27 17.24 -18.92
C MET A 47 22.29 18.16 -18.20
N ALA A 48 21.06 18.21 -18.68
CA ALA A 48 20.01 19.02 -18.06
C ALA A 48 19.65 18.50 -16.65
N PRO A 49 19.33 19.38 -15.68
CA PRO A 49 19.02 18.96 -14.31
C PRO A 49 17.88 17.94 -14.20
N ALA A 50 16.84 18.05 -15.04
CA ALA A 50 15.73 17.10 -15.05
C ALA A 50 16.20 15.70 -15.49
N THR A 51 16.96 15.61 -16.58
CA THR A 51 17.54 14.35 -17.07
C THR A 51 18.49 13.74 -16.05
N THR A 52 19.34 14.56 -15.43
CA THR A 52 20.23 14.11 -14.35
C THR A 52 19.44 13.57 -13.15
N GLY A 53 18.35 14.23 -12.76
CA GLY A 53 17.48 13.76 -11.68
C GLY A 53 16.91 12.36 -11.95
N THR A 54 16.23 12.20 -13.10
CA THR A 54 15.65 10.91 -13.51
C THR A 54 16.71 9.82 -13.64
N LEU A 55 17.87 10.14 -14.23
CA LEU A 55 18.95 9.17 -14.39
C LEU A 55 19.55 8.72 -13.06
N ILE A 56 19.80 9.65 -12.13
CA ILE A 56 20.35 9.29 -10.82
C ILE A 56 19.35 8.49 -9.99
N ASP A 57 18.06 8.77 -10.09
CA ASP A 57 17.02 7.95 -9.48
C ASP A 57 17.00 6.53 -10.07
N PHE A 58 16.90 6.41 -11.39
CA PHE A 58 16.91 5.12 -12.09
C PHE A 58 18.17 4.28 -11.77
N LEU A 59 19.36 4.90 -11.86
CA LEU A 59 20.62 4.23 -11.56
C LEU A 59 20.76 3.88 -10.07
N THR A 60 20.19 4.66 -9.16
CA THR A 60 20.12 4.29 -7.74
C THR A 60 19.35 2.99 -7.58
N ARG A 61 18.17 2.89 -8.19
CA ARG A 61 17.32 1.69 -8.10
C ARG A 61 18.03 0.47 -8.65
N ILE A 62 18.64 0.56 -9.83
CA ILE A 62 19.34 -0.55 -10.47
C ILE A 62 20.63 -0.95 -9.75
N ILE A 63 21.50 0.02 -9.41
CA ILE A 63 22.88 -0.28 -8.97
C ILE A 63 22.97 -0.40 -7.45
N VAL A 64 22.23 0.44 -6.71
CA VAL A 64 22.34 0.50 -5.25
C VAL A 64 21.30 -0.40 -4.58
N LEU A 65 20.08 -0.44 -5.11
CA LEU A 65 18.97 -1.19 -4.53
C LEU A 65 18.72 -2.55 -5.19
N ASN A 66 19.32 -2.82 -6.36
CA ASN A 66 19.05 -4.02 -7.17
C ASN A 66 17.56 -4.22 -7.44
N ASP A 67 16.85 -3.12 -7.71
CA ASP A 67 15.41 -3.10 -7.98
C ASP A 67 15.14 -3.35 -9.47
N ASP A 68 14.73 -4.57 -9.80
CA ASP A 68 14.39 -4.97 -11.16
C ASP A 68 13.18 -4.23 -11.75
N ASP A 69 12.30 -3.68 -10.91
CA ASP A 69 11.11 -2.93 -11.33
C ASP A 69 11.45 -1.49 -11.76
N ALA A 70 12.71 -1.07 -11.65
CA ALA A 70 13.16 0.24 -12.10
C ALA A 70 12.93 0.50 -13.59
N PHE A 71 12.81 -0.55 -14.40
CA PHE A 71 12.48 -0.44 -15.82
C PHE A 71 10.98 -0.25 -16.08
N GLY A 72 10.09 -0.38 -15.09
CA GLY A 72 8.64 -0.44 -15.32
C GLY A 72 8.09 0.78 -16.05
N VAL A 73 8.49 1.99 -15.64
CA VAL A 73 8.00 3.24 -16.24
C VAL A 73 8.51 3.41 -17.68
N SER A 74 9.79 3.14 -17.92
CA SER A 74 10.37 3.21 -19.26
C SER A 74 9.82 2.12 -20.19
N ALA A 75 9.65 0.89 -19.69
CA ALA A 75 9.07 -0.22 -20.43
C ALA A 75 7.62 0.06 -20.83
N ARG A 76 6.84 0.69 -19.94
CA ARG A 76 5.50 1.18 -20.26
C ARG A 76 5.54 2.24 -21.37
N GLY A 77 6.45 3.23 -21.26
CA GLY A 77 6.66 4.22 -22.33
C GLY A 77 6.95 3.59 -23.69
N VAL A 78 7.80 2.57 -23.71
CA VAL A 78 8.09 1.76 -24.91
C VAL A 78 6.85 1.03 -25.40
N GLY A 79 6.12 0.35 -24.51
CA GLY A 79 4.92 -0.39 -24.86
C GLY A 79 3.82 0.48 -25.49
N GLU A 80 3.67 1.71 -25.02
CA GLU A 80 2.64 2.65 -25.50
C GLU A 80 3.05 3.41 -26.77
N MET A 81 4.35 3.70 -26.97
CA MET A 81 4.79 4.68 -27.97
C MET A 81 5.78 4.16 -29.01
N ALA A 82 6.47 3.04 -28.77
CA ALA A 82 7.57 2.59 -29.62
C ALA A 82 7.09 1.76 -30.83
N ASN A 83 7.83 1.87 -31.95
CA ASN A 83 7.76 0.89 -33.04
C ASN A 83 8.59 -0.36 -32.72
N ASP A 84 8.52 -1.38 -33.58
CA ASP A 84 9.17 -2.67 -33.31
C ASP A 84 10.71 -2.57 -33.22
N ASP A 85 11.35 -1.80 -34.11
CA ASP A 85 12.81 -1.56 -34.06
C ASP A 85 13.23 -0.88 -32.73
N GLN A 86 12.43 0.07 -32.25
CA GLN A 86 12.67 0.77 -30.98
C GLN A 86 12.47 -0.16 -29.77
N LYS A 87 11.50 -1.08 -29.82
CA LYS A 87 11.30 -2.10 -28.78
C LYS A 87 12.49 -3.05 -28.71
N GLU A 88 12.94 -3.56 -29.85
CA GLU A 88 14.12 -4.43 -29.91
C GLU A 88 15.36 -3.74 -29.36
N ARG A 89 15.59 -2.48 -29.75
CA ARG A 89 16.69 -1.67 -29.23
C ARG A 89 16.59 -1.45 -27.73
N TYR A 90 15.41 -1.12 -27.21
CA TYR A 90 15.20 -0.94 -25.76
C TYR A 90 15.49 -2.23 -24.99
N LEU A 91 15.00 -3.38 -25.46
CA LEU A 91 15.26 -4.67 -24.81
C LEU A 91 16.75 -5.01 -24.80
N TYR A 92 17.45 -4.75 -25.91
CA TYR A 92 18.90 -4.90 -25.99
C TYR A 92 19.64 -3.99 -25.00
N GLU A 93 19.28 -2.70 -24.97
CA GLU A 93 19.87 -1.71 -24.07
C GLU A 93 19.60 -2.05 -22.60
N ALA A 94 18.39 -2.48 -22.24
CA ALA A 94 18.04 -2.91 -20.89
C ALA A 94 18.84 -4.15 -20.45
N ALA A 95 18.94 -5.17 -21.31
CA ALA A 95 19.74 -6.36 -21.04
C ALA A 95 21.24 -6.05 -20.91
N MET A 96 21.76 -5.20 -21.79
CA MET A 96 23.15 -4.74 -21.77
C MET A 96 23.45 -3.95 -20.50
N LEU A 97 22.56 -3.06 -20.06
CA LEU A 97 22.72 -2.33 -18.80
C LEU A 97 22.86 -3.29 -17.63
N LYS A 98 21.95 -4.27 -17.49
CA LYS A 98 22.00 -5.27 -16.41
C LYS A 98 23.35 -6.01 -16.40
N ALA A 99 23.81 -6.48 -17.57
CA ALA A 99 25.10 -7.16 -17.67
C ALA A 99 26.31 -6.25 -17.36
N LEU A 100 26.22 -4.95 -17.65
CA LEU A 100 27.31 -3.99 -17.38
C LEU A 100 27.41 -3.60 -15.90
N VAL A 101 26.33 -3.70 -15.14
CA VAL A 101 26.30 -3.34 -13.71
C VAL A 101 26.45 -4.55 -12.78
N GLU A 102 26.20 -5.76 -13.28
CA GLU A 102 26.31 -7.01 -12.51
C GLU A 102 27.73 -7.17 -11.92
N ASP A 103 27.78 -7.42 -10.61
CA ASP A 103 29.01 -7.61 -9.83
C ASP A 103 30.06 -6.49 -9.95
N LYS A 104 29.64 -5.26 -10.30
CA LYS A 104 30.53 -4.09 -10.39
C LYS A 104 30.37 -3.12 -9.23
N GLU A 105 31.50 -2.62 -8.74
CA GLU A 105 31.52 -1.46 -7.85
C GLU A 105 31.30 -0.16 -8.65
N ILE A 106 30.77 0.87 -7.99
CA ILE A 106 30.39 2.14 -8.64
C ILE A 106 31.59 2.82 -9.34
N ASP A 107 32.80 2.69 -8.80
CA ASP A 107 34.00 3.28 -9.38
C ASP A 107 34.40 2.60 -10.71
N ASP A 108 34.07 1.32 -10.87
CA ASP A 108 34.43 0.47 -12.01
C ASP A 108 33.34 0.42 -13.11
N LEU A 109 32.26 1.19 -12.97
CA LEU A 109 31.22 1.29 -13.99
C LEU A 109 31.76 1.91 -15.28
N ASP A 110 31.46 1.26 -16.41
CA ASP A 110 31.83 1.75 -17.74
C ASP A 110 30.93 2.94 -18.14
N ASP A 111 31.45 3.80 -19.02
CA ASP A 111 30.73 4.98 -19.52
C ASP A 111 29.40 4.60 -20.21
N ASP A 112 29.34 3.40 -20.81
CA ASP A 112 28.15 2.85 -21.47
C ASP A 112 26.96 2.73 -20.50
N VAL A 113 27.19 2.49 -19.19
CA VAL A 113 26.13 2.44 -18.18
C VAL A 113 25.33 3.74 -18.17
N PHE A 114 26.02 4.88 -18.21
CA PHE A 114 25.37 6.19 -18.16
C PHE A 114 24.70 6.54 -19.49
N ASN A 115 25.34 6.20 -20.62
CA ASN A 115 24.78 6.45 -21.96
C ASN A 115 23.50 5.63 -22.20
N ILE A 116 23.51 4.36 -21.83
CA ILE A 116 22.35 3.47 -21.91
C ILE A 116 21.26 3.94 -20.94
N GLY A 117 21.63 4.31 -19.71
CA GLY A 117 20.70 4.87 -18.73
C GLY A 117 19.95 6.10 -19.28
N VAL A 118 20.64 7.00 -19.99
CA VAL A 118 20.00 8.15 -20.66
C VAL A 118 18.95 7.69 -21.68
N ASN A 119 19.25 6.66 -22.47
CA ASN A 119 18.30 6.12 -23.46
C ASN A 119 17.06 5.52 -22.79
N ILE A 120 17.24 4.76 -21.71
CA ILE A 120 16.13 4.17 -20.94
C ILE A 120 15.27 5.27 -20.31
N CYS A 121 15.88 6.23 -19.62
CA CYS A 121 15.18 7.35 -18.97
C CYS A 121 14.47 8.28 -19.97
N ALA A 122 14.84 8.27 -21.26
CA ALA A 122 14.13 9.02 -22.29
C ALA A 122 12.72 8.48 -22.52
N TRP A 123 12.50 7.17 -22.36
CA TRP A 123 11.18 6.56 -22.46
C TRP A 123 10.28 6.87 -21.27
N GLU A 124 10.84 6.97 -20.07
CA GLU A 124 10.09 7.48 -18.91
C GLU A 124 9.66 8.94 -19.14
N GLN A 125 10.59 9.79 -19.59
CA GLN A 125 10.26 11.18 -19.92
C GLN A 125 9.21 11.27 -21.03
N ALA A 126 9.26 10.37 -22.01
CA ALA A 126 8.27 10.28 -23.07
C ALA A 126 6.88 9.92 -22.54
N LEU A 127 6.79 8.92 -21.65
CA LEU A 127 5.53 8.55 -21.01
C LEU A 127 4.93 9.72 -20.25
N ARG A 128 5.74 10.44 -19.45
CA ARG A 128 5.30 11.61 -18.67
C ARG A 128 4.95 12.81 -19.55
N GLY A 129 5.62 12.97 -20.69
CA GLY A 129 5.45 14.09 -21.62
C GLY A 129 4.45 13.85 -22.75
N GLY A 130 4.03 12.60 -22.96
CA GLY A 130 3.16 12.19 -24.07
C GLY A 130 3.84 12.13 -25.45
N TYR A 131 5.17 12.26 -25.52
CA TYR A 131 5.92 12.20 -26.77
C TYR A 131 7.37 11.77 -26.57
N TYR A 132 7.85 10.84 -27.40
CA TYR A 132 9.23 10.37 -27.36
C TYR A 132 10.19 11.28 -28.13
N PHE A 133 11.21 11.77 -27.44
CA PHE A 133 12.35 12.47 -28.03
C PHE A 133 13.62 11.65 -27.81
N PRO A 134 14.26 11.14 -28.88
CA PRO A 134 15.51 10.40 -28.72
C PRO A 134 16.61 11.31 -28.18
N PRO A 135 17.41 10.86 -27.19
CA PRO A 135 18.52 11.65 -26.66
C PRO A 135 19.48 12.14 -27.75
N GLN A 136 19.80 13.43 -27.70
CA GLN A 136 20.79 14.06 -28.60
C GLN A 136 22.08 14.44 -27.88
N ILE A 137 22.07 14.40 -26.55
CA ILE A 137 23.18 14.77 -25.68
C ILE A 137 23.39 13.63 -24.69
N TYR A 138 24.65 13.24 -24.53
CA TYR A 138 25.10 12.19 -23.62
C TYR A 138 26.09 12.80 -22.62
N PRO A 139 26.17 12.27 -21.38
CA PRO A 139 27.03 12.82 -20.34
C PRO A 139 28.50 12.79 -20.78
N ASN A 140 29.20 13.90 -20.59
CA ASN A 140 30.66 13.96 -20.75
C ASN A 140 31.37 13.36 -19.53
N ASP A 141 32.70 13.21 -19.62
CA ASP A 141 33.54 12.61 -18.57
C ASP A 141 33.31 13.25 -17.18
N THR A 142 33.26 14.59 -17.11
CA THR A 142 32.99 15.30 -15.86
C THR A 142 31.61 14.97 -15.30
N THR A 143 30.58 14.95 -16.16
CA THR A 143 29.21 14.58 -15.75
C THR A 143 29.17 13.14 -15.22
N MET A 144 29.80 12.18 -15.91
CA MET A 144 29.83 10.78 -15.49
C MET A 144 30.60 10.59 -14.16
N ALA A 145 31.72 11.29 -13.98
CA ALA A 145 32.46 11.29 -12.72
C ALA A 145 31.59 11.81 -11.55
N HIS A 146 30.82 12.88 -11.77
CA HIS A 146 29.87 13.38 -10.78
C HIS A 146 28.71 12.41 -10.52
N TYR A 147 28.24 11.68 -11.54
CA TYR A 147 27.21 10.65 -11.36
C TYR A 147 27.70 9.53 -10.44
N LYS A 148 28.93 9.04 -10.64
CA LYS A 148 29.55 8.06 -9.73
C LYS A 148 29.63 8.58 -8.30
N VAL A 149 30.02 9.84 -8.10
CA VAL A 149 30.04 10.45 -6.75
C VAL A 149 28.65 10.51 -6.13
N MET A 150 27.64 10.94 -6.89
CA MET A 150 26.25 10.98 -6.40
C MET A 150 25.74 9.59 -6.03
N LEU A 151 25.99 8.55 -6.84
CA LEU A 151 25.59 7.18 -6.52
C LEU A 151 26.27 6.67 -5.25
N LYS A 152 27.57 6.96 -5.04
CA LYS A 152 28.27 6.62 -3.80
C LYS A 152 27.67 7.31 -2.58
N ARG A 153 27.30 8.58 -2.70
CA ARG A 153 26.60 9.32 -1.64
C ARG A 153 25.22 8.76 -1.36
N VAL A 154 24.50 8.33 -2.38
CA VAL A 154 23.22 7.65 -2.20
C VAL A 154 23.42 6.34 -1.44
N LYS A 155 24.36 5.49 -1.85
CA LYS A 155 24.69 4.23 -1.15
C LYS A 155 24.99 4.49 0.34
N ALA A 156 25.89 5.42 0.63
CA ALA A 156 26.23 5.79 2.01
C ALA A 156 25.06 6.38 2.82
N TYR A 157 24.14 7.10 2.15
CA TYR A 157 22.94 7.65 2.78
C TYR A 157 21.93 6.54 3.11
N LEU A 158 21.65 5.65 2.16
CA LEU A 158 20.71 4.55 2.34
C LEU A 158 21.18 3.58 3.44
N GLU A 159 22.49 3.30 3.52
CA GLU A 159 23.09 2.53 4.62
C GLU A 159 22.84 3.14 6.01
N LYS A 160 22.68 4.46 6.11
CA LYS A 160 22.46 5.17 7.38
C LYS A 160 20.98 5.21 7.81
N ILE A 161 20.06 5.35 6.86
CA ILE A 161 18.63 5.53 7.18
C ILE A 161 17.88 4.21 7.35
N GLY A 162 18.47 3.09 6.93
CA GLY A 162 17.88 1.76 7.01
C GLY A 162 17.20 1.32 5.70
N ASN A 163 16.43 0.24 5.80
CA ASN A 163 15.89 -0.44 4.62
C ASN A 163 14.83 0.41 3.91
N ILE A 164 15.02 0.56 2.59
CA ILE A 164 13.97 0.98 1.67
C ILE A 164 13.00 -0.19 1.50
N ILE A 165 11.73 0.06 1.74
CA ILE A 165 10.65 -0.94 1.61
C ILE A 165 9.89 -0.79 0.30
N ARG A 166 9.90 0.40 -0.32
CA ARG A 166 9.26 0.66 -1.61
C ARG A 166 10.09 1.65 -2.43
N THR A 167 10.22 1.37 -3.71
CA THR A 167 10.76 2.27 -4.74
C THR A 167 9.61 2.66 -5.68
N GLY A 168 9.57 3.91 -6.14
CA GLY A 168 8.58 4.38 -7.11
C GLY A 168 7.12 4.23 -6.65
N TYR A 169 6.82 4.59 -5.40
CA TYR A 169 5.50 4.37 -4.80
C TYR A 169 4.43 5.32 -5.36
N GLY A 170 3.19 4.83 -5.45
CA GLY A 170 2.06 5.58 -5.96
C GLY A 170 1.41 6.47 -4.90
N SER A 171 0.98 7.67 -5.30
CA SER A 171 0.11 8.52 -4.52
C SER A 171 -1.02 9.04 -5.39
N ALA A 172 -2.26 8.90 -4.93
CA ALA A 172 -3.42 9.35 -5.68
C ALA A 172 -4.61 9.71 -4.79
N THR A 173 -5.36 10.72 -5.23
CA THR A 173 -6.76 10.88 -4.80
C THR A 173 -7.52 9.65 -5.25
N ALA A 174 -8.59 9.31 -4.54
CA ALA A 174 -9.24 8.02 -4.79
C ALA A 174 -9.98 7.93 -6.14
N ASN A 175 -10.24 9.07 -6.79
CA ASN A 175 -10.72 9.10 -8.18
C ASN A 175 -9.58 9.08 -9.23
N GLY A 176 -8.33 9.03 -8.80
CA GLY A 176 -7.13 8.99 -9.66
C GLY A 176 -6.78 10.29 -10.39
N LEU A 177 -7.60 11.35 -10.27
CA LEU A 177 -7.41 12.58 -11.06
C LEU A 177 -6.27 13.47 -10.57
N ILE A 178 -5.83 13.27 -9.32
CA ILE A 178 -4.56 13.79 -8.86
C ILE A 178 -3.71 12.59 -8.51
N SER A 179 -2.60 12.42 -9.22
CA SER A 179 -1.71 11.29 -9.02
C SER A 179 -0.24 11.68 -9.17
N GLY A 180 0.65 10.88 -8.61
CA GLY A 180 2.08 11.04 -8.81
C GLY A 180 2.87 9.96 -8.11
N ASP A 181 4.07 9.74 -8.62
CA ASP A 181 5.00 8.76 -8.08
C ASP A 181 6.00 9.48 -7.19
N GLY A 182 6.27 8.94 -6.01
CA GLY A 182 7.40 9.37 -5.20
C GLY A 182 8.53 8.36 -5.21
N ASP A 183 9.71 8.77 -4.79
CA ASP A 183 10.92 8.01 -5.09
C ASP A 183 11.10 6.80 -4.15
N TYR A 184 11.11 7.02 -2.83
CA TYR A 184 11.39 5.95 -1.86
C TYR A 184 10.55 6.03 -0.59
N LEU A 185 10.15 4.86 -0.07
CA LEU A 185 9.65 4.71 1.30
C LEU A 185 10.58 3.82 2.12
N SER A 186 10.74 4.19 3.38
CA SER A 186 11.18 3.30 4.47
C SER A 186 9.99 3.07 5.41
N SER A 187 10.19 2.32 6.50
CA SER A 187 9.12 1.99 7.46
C SER A 187 8.40 3.20 8.06
N ASP A 188 9.06 4.35 8.17
CA ASP A 188 8.48 5.56 8.77
C ASP A 188 8.81 6.86 8.01
N THR A 189 9.59 6.79 6.94
CA THR A 189 10.09 7.98 6.23
C THR A 189 9.76 7.91 4.74
N LEU A 190 9.14 8.97 4.25
CA LEU A 190 8.97 9.23 2.83
C LEU A 190 10.12 10.10 2.33
N ILE A 191 10.82 9.62 1.31
CA ILE A 191 12.07 10.19 0.82
C ILE A 191 11.90 10.53 -0.66
N ASP A 192 12.13 11.79 -1.01
CA ASP A 192 12.15 12.29 -2.39
C ASP A 192 13.54 12.86 -2.68
N PHE A 193 14.14 12.40 -3.79
CA PHE A 193 15.43 12.83 -4.27
C PHE A 193 15.29 14.12 -5.06
N LYS A 194 16.12 15.10 -4.71
CA LYS A 194 16.26 16.35 -5.46
C LYS A 194 17.70 16.56 -5.86
N VAL A 195 18.05 16.15 -7.09
CA VAL A 195 19.36 16.47 -7.68
C VAL A 195 19.38 17.90 -8.19
N SER A 196 19.44 18.85 -7.26
CA SER A 196 19.26 20.28 -7.52
C SER A 196 20.42 21.14 -7.04
N LYS A 197 20.64 22.27 -7.71
CA LYS A 197 21.54 23.35 -7.25
C LYS A 197 20.93 24.24 -6.17
N HIS A 198 19.64 24.10 -5.88
CA HIS A 198 18.99 24.93 -4.87
C HIS A 198 19.56 24.61 -3.48
N LYS A 199 20.04 25.66 -2.80
CA LYS A 199 20.70 25.56 -1.48
C LYS A 199 19.77 25.56 -0.29
N THR A 200 18.47 25.67 -0.54
CA THR A 200 17.43 25.80 0.47
C THR A 200 16.25 24.92 0.12
N MET A 201 15.50 24.51 1.15
CA MET A 201 14.23 23.81 0.97
C MET A 201 13.25 24.71 0.20
N GLN A 202 12.67 24.18 -0.88
CA GLN A 202 11.76 24.93 -1.74
C GLN A 202 10.30 24.78 -1.29
N PRO A 203 9.48 25.85 -1.40
CA PRO A 203 8.06 25.78 -1.02
C PRO A 203 7.24 24.70 -1.72
N ASN A 204 7.51 24.43 -2.99
CA ASN A 204 6.83 23.38 -3.74
C ASN A 204 7.25 21.98 -3.29
N TRP A 205 8.51 21.76 -2.91
CA TRP A 205 8.97 20.47 -2.35
C TRP A 205 8.24 20.14 -1.04
N VAL A 206 8.02 21.14 -0.18
CA VAL A 206 7.21 20.97 1.03
C VAL A 206 5.83 20.46 0.67
N ARG A 207 5.13 21.12 -0.26
CA ARG A 207 3.77 20.71 -0.66
C ARG A 207 3.74 19.34 -1.31
N GLN A 208 4.73 19.03 -2.15
CA GLN A 208 4.86 17.74 -2.83
C GLN A 208 4.97 16.61 -1.82
N LEU A 209 5.87 16.73 -0.83
CA LEU A 209 6.02 15.73 0.23
C LEU A 209 4.74 15.53 1.05
N PHE A 210 4.05 16.62 1.40
CA PHE A 210 2.78 16.53 2.12
C PHE A 210 1.67 15.88 1.28
N LEU A 211 1.60 16.18 -0.02
CA LEU A 211 0.65 15.54 -0.93
C LEU A 211 0.94 14.05 -1.07
N TYR A 212 2.18 13.64 -1.30
CA TYR A 212 2.55 12.23 -1.32
C TYR A 212 2.20 11.54 -0.01
N ARG A 213 2.44 12.20 1.13
CA ARG A 213 2.13 11.65 2.44
C ARG A 213 0.64 11.41 2.68
N VAL A 214 -0.24 12.34 2.30
CA VAL A 214 -1.70 12.21 2.58
C VAL A 214 -2.45 11.44 1.50
N LEU A 215 -1.88 11.33 0.30
CA LEU A 215 -2.43 10.61 -0.84
C LEU A 215 -1.74 9.27 -1.08
N LEU A 216 -0.84 8.83 -0.19
CA LEU A 216 -0.12 7.58 -0.33
C LEU A 216 -1.09 6.41 -0.53
N ARG A 217 -0.86 5.64 -1.59
CA ARG A 217 -1.59 4.41 -1.92
C ARG A 217 -0.56 3.30 -2.02
N ASP A 218 -0.32 2.63 -0.90
CA ASP A 218 0.59 1.51 -0.83
C ASP A 218 -0.05 0.39 -0.01
N GLU A 219 0.18 -0.86 -0.42
CA GLU A 219 -0.39 -2.04 0.22
C GLU A 219 0.38 -2.43 1.50
N LEU A 220 1.66 -2.06 1.60
CA LEU A 220 2.51 -2.40 2.75
C LEU A 220 2.64 -1.26 3.75
N VAL A 221 2.48 -0.02 3.29
CA VAL A 221 2.71 1.18 4.10
C VAL A 221 1.47 2.05 4.11
N SER A 222 0.81 2.10 5.25
CA SER A 222 -0.26 3.07 5.44
C SER A 222 0.32 4.48 5.50
N PRO A 223 -0.42 5.49 5.00
CA PRO A 223 -0.05 6.89 5.20
C PRO A 223 0.40 7.15 6.64
N ASP A 224 -0.35 6.67 7.63
CA ASP A 224 -0.15 6.98 9.04
C ASP A 224 1.12 6.42 9.66
N GLN A 225 1.71 5.38 9.09
CA GLN A 225 3.02 4.90 9.48
C GLN A 225 4.14 5.88 9.13
N ILE A 226 3.97 6.71 8.09
CA ILE A 226 4.98 7.72 7.73
C ILE A 226 4.97 8.86 8.75
N LYS A 227 6.03 8.93 9.55
CA LYS A 227 6.29 9.95 10.57
C LYS A 227 7.31 10.99 10.14
N LYS A 228 8.03 10.78 9.04
CA LYS A 228 9.09 11.67 8.58
C LYS A 228 8.97 11.95 7.09
N LEU A 229 9.22 13.20 6.70
CA LEU A 229 9.32 13.63 5.31
C LEU A 229 10.74 14.10 5.02
N MET A 230 11.37 13.54 3.99
CA MET A 230 12.76 13.79 3.67
C MET A 230 12.92 14.23 2.21
N ILE A 231 13.66 15.32 2.01
CA ILE A 231 14.35 15.55 0.74
C ILE A 231 15.81 15.13 0.90
N TYR A 232 16.31 14.32 -0.02
CA TYR A 232 17.75 14.05 -0.11
C TYR A 232 18.34 14.60 -1.42
N ASN A 233 19.50 15.22 -1.34
CA ASN A 233 20.20 15.79 -2.49
C ASN A 233 21.62 15.21 -2.59
N PRO A 234 21.84 14.18 -3.42
CA PRO A 234 23.15 13.55 -3.54
C PRO A 234 24.21 14.44 -4.18
N ARG A 235 23.82 15.47 -4.96
CA ARG A 235 24.78 16.44 -5.52
C ARG A 235 25.47 17.28 -4.44
N ARG A 236 24.77 17.52 -3.34
CA ARG A 236 25.26 18.34 -2.23
C ARG A 236 25.61 17.52 -1.00
N ASP A 237 25.25 16.24 -0.98
CA ASP A 237 25.41 15.36 0.18
C ASP A 237 24.68 15.92 1.41
N GLU A 238 23.46 16.41 1.17
CA GLU A 238 22.63 17.10 2.15
C GLU A 238 21.19 16.63 2.08
N GLY A 239 20.47 16.75 3.20
CA GLY A 239 19.05 16.46 3.30
C GLY A 239 18.27 17.52 4.06
N TYR A 240 16.96 17.51 3.89
CA TYR A 240 16.00 18.30 4.63
C TYR A 240 14.96 17.37 5.23
N LEU A 241 14.99 17.22 6.55
CA LEU A 241 14.11 16.31 7.29
C LEU A 241 13.05 17.10 8.05
N LEU A 242 11.80 16.69 7.94
CA LEU A 242 10.72 17.11 8.82
C LEU A 242 10.19 15.91 9.59
N ASP A 243 10.17 16.04 10.92
CA ASP A 243 9.49 15.12 11.82
C ASP A 243 8.03 15.53 11.96
N LEU A 244 7.12 14.70 11.45
CA LEU A 244 5.67 14.95 11.47
C LEU A 244 5.09 14.82 12.88
N THR A 245 5.77 14.14 13.82
CA THR A 245 5.31 14.06 15.22
C THR A 245 5.38 15.42 15.94
N GLN A 246 6.09 16.38 15.35
CA GLN A 246 6.30 17.72 15.92
C GLN A 246 5.44 18.80 15.24
N ILE A 247 4.50 18.41 14.38
CA ILE A 247 3.56 19.32 13.73
C ILE A 247 2.12 18.97 14.11
N ASP A 248 1.22 19.94 13.94
CA ASP A 248 -0.22 19.74 14.16
C ASP A 248 -0.80 18.78 13.11
N SER A 249 -1.49 17.72 13.55
CA SER A 249 -2.14 16.75 12.67
C SER A 249 -3.20 17.39 11.77
N GLY A 250 -3.83 18.49 12.21
CA GLY A 250 -4.79 19.25 11.39
C GLY A 250 -4.19 19.82 10.09
N ILE A 251 -2.86 19.91 9.99
CA ILE A 251 -2.18 20.24 8.73
C ILE A 251 -2.37 19.12 7.69
N LEU A 252 -2.27 17.85 8.09
CA LEU A 252 -2.45 16.72 7.18
C LEU A 252 -3.89 16.66 6.67
N ASP A 253 -4.86 16.85 7.56
CA ASP A 253 -6.28 16.95 7.21
C ASP A 253 -6.55 18.10 6.24
N PHE A 254 -5.93 19.26 6.49
CA PHE A 254 -6.04 20.41 5.59
C PHE A 254 -5.51 20.08 4.19
N VAL A 255 -4.32 19.49 4.08
CA VAL A 255 -3.73 19.14 2.78
C VAL A 255 -4.59 18.11 2.06
N LYS A 256 -5.04 17.06 2.75
CA LYS A 256 -5.92 16.02 2.20
C LYS A 256 -7.22 16.64 1.67
N ALA A 257 -7.88 17.47 2.47
CA ALA A 257 -9.12 18.14 2.08
C ALA A 257 -8.94 19.07 0.87
N GLN A 258 -7.82 19.79 0.76
CA GLN A 258 -7.55 20.62 -0.42
C GLN A 258 -7.28 19.77 -1.67
N ALA A 259 -6.56 18.66 -1.54
CA ALA A 259 -6.32 17.74 -2.65
C ALA A 259 -7.63 17.13 -3.15
N GLU A 260 -8.47 16.60 -2.26
CA GLU A 260 -9.77 16.01 -2.63
C GLU A 260 -10.70 17.05 -3.25
N LYS A 261 -10.76 18.26 -2.68
CA LYS A 261 -11.52 19.37 -3.27
C LYS A 261 -11.04 19.67 -4.71
N ARG A 262 -9.73 19.75 -4.93
CA ARG A 262 -9.17 19.99 -6.26
C ARG A 262 -9.50 18.84 -7.20
N SER A 263 -9.44 17.60 -6.73
CA SER A 263 -9.79 16.42 -7.51
C SER A 263 -11.25 16.46 -7.97
N LEU A 264 -12.16 16.91 -7.11
CA LEU A 264 -13.57 17.09 -7.45
C LEU A 264 -13.77 18.23 -8.46
N GLU A 265 -13.02 19.33 -8.35
CA GLU A 265 -13.06 20.42 -9.34
C GLU A 265 -12.60 19.95 -10.74
N LEU A 266 -11.58 19.09 -10.79
CA LEU A 266 -11.02 18.53 -12.02
C LEU A 266 -11.97 17.57 -12.76
N MET A 267 -12.88 16.94 -12.03
CA MET A 267 -13.96 16.17 -12.64
C MET A 267 -14.94 17.05 -13.45
N GLY A 268 -15.00 18.36 -13.18
CA GLY A 268 -15.94 19.30 -13.81
C GLY A 268 -17.26 19.43 -13.05
N SER A 269 -18.27 20.06 -13.66
CA SER A 269 -19.64 20.13 -13.10
C SER A 269 -20.25 18.73 -13.12
N VAL A 270 -20.03 17.99 -12.05
CA VAL A 270 -20.50 16.62 -11.92
C VAL A 270 -21.81 16.57 -11.18
N ASP A 271 -22.77 15.90 -11.82
CA ASP A 271 -24.06 15.48 -11.30
C ASP A 271 -23.89 14.85 -9.91
N GLU A 272 -24.75 15.23 -8.98
CA GLU A 272 -24.72 14.84 -7.57
C GLU A 272 -24.67 13.31 -7.39
N ASN A 273 -25.18 12.55 -8.37
CA ASN A 273 -25.09 11.10 -8.44
C ASN A 273 -23.67 10.55 -8.60
N ILE A 274 -22.79 11.19 -9.37
CA ILE A 274 -21.41 10.72 -9.54
C ILE A 274 -20.56 11.12 -8.33
N LYS A 275 -20.87 12.24 -7.67
CA LYS A 275 -20.25 12.59 -6.38
C LYS A 275 -20.59 11.55 -5.30
N GLN A 276 -21.84 11.08 -5.27
CA GLN A 276 -22.26 9.97 -4.42
C GLN A 276 -21.57 8.65 -4.79
N LEU A 277 -21.45 8.33 -6.09
CA LEU A 277 -20.71 7.15 -6.58
C LEU A 277 -19.21 7.19 -6.25
N LEU A 278 -18.63 8.38 -6.15
CA LEU A 278 -17.24 8.55 -5.74
C LEU A 278 -17.07 8.46 -4.24
N ASP A 279 -17.93 9.07 -3.42
CA ASP A 279 -17.88 8.81 -1.96
C ASP A 279 -18.00 7.30 -1.65
N LEU A 280 -18.82 6.59 -2.43
CA LEU A 280 -18.93 5.13 -2.46
C LEU A 280 -17.60 4.43 -2.84
N TYR A 281 -16.89 4.90 -3.87
CA TYR A 281 -15.64 4.28 -4.37
C TYR A 281 -14.42 4.65 -3.52
N VAL A 282 -14.39 5.89 -2.99
CA VAL A 282 -13.26 6.51 -2.29
C VAL A 282 -13.19 6.09 -0.82
N ASN A 283 -14.33 6.03 -0.13
CA ASN A 283 -14.40 5.69 1.29
C ASN A 283 -14.84 4.23 1.53
N ARG A 284 -15.32 3.54 0.47
CA ARG A 284 -15.96 2.22 0.52
C ARG A 284 -17.01 2.12 1.64
N ALA A 285 -17.64 3.24 2.00
CA ALA A 285 -18.55 3.32 3.14
C ALA A 285 -19.93 3.78 2.67
N ILE A 286 -20.97 3.10 3.14
CA ILE A 286 -22.36 3.36 2.79
C ILE A 286 -23.21 3.33 4.07
N SER A 287 -24.16 4.25 4.21
CA SER A 287 -25.17 4.14 5.27
C SER A 287 -26.00 2.87 5.08
N TYR A 288 -26.24 2.14 6.17
CA TYR A 288 -27.03 0.91 6.17
C TYR A 288 -28.45 1.10 5.59
N GLU A 289 -29.05 2.28 5.76
CA GLU A 289 -30.38 2.61 5.23
C GLU A 289 -30.41 2.61 3.71
N LYS A 290 -29.33 3.09 3.06
CA LYS A 290 -29.25 3.16 1.59
C LYS A 290 -29.20 1.78 0.94
N VAL A 291 -28.85 0.75 1.70
CA VAL A 291 -28.73 -0.63 1.24
C VAL A 291 -29.84 -1.53 1.79
N ASN A 292 -30.90 -0.93 2.36
CA ASN A 292 -32.07 -1.60 2.91
C ASN A 292 -31.73 -2.66 3.98
N LEU A 293 -30.75 -2.36 4.85
CA LEU A 293 -30.47 -3.17 6.03
C LEU A 293 -31.20 -2.57 7.25
N ASN A 294 -31.53 -3.43 8.21
CA ASN A 294 -31.93 -3.04 9.55
C ASN A 294 -30.69 -2.88 10.41
N LYS A 295 -30.75 -2.04 11.44
CA LYS A 295 -29.69 -1.85 12.43
C LYS A 295 -30.16 -2.38 13.79
N GLN A 296 -29.30 -3.15 14.45
CA GLN A 296 -29.42 -3.54 15.85
C GLN A 296 -28.15 -3.16 16.60
N GLU A 297 -28.27 -2.47 17.73
CA GLU A 297 -27.16 -2.25 18.66
C GLU A 297 -26.96 -3.51 19.53
N LEU A 298 -25.70 -3.93 19.71
CA LEU A 298 -25.37 -5.18 20.41
C LEU A 298 -25.15 -4.99 21.91
N HIS A 299 -24.87 -3.77 22.37
CA HIS A 299 -24.68 -3.41 23.78
C HIS A 299 -23.57 -4.25 24.46
N SER A 300 -22.45 -4.40 23.77
CA SER A 300 -21.20 -5.00 24.21
C SER A 300 -20.25 -4.00 24.89
N ASP A 301 -20.69 -2.75 25.10
CA ASP A 301 -19.89 -1.61 25.61
C ASP A 301 -19.08 -1.89 26.89
N ASN A 302 -19.47 -2.89 27.67
CA ASN A 302 -18.73 -3.32 28.87
C ASN A 302 -17.34 -3.91 28.57
N LEU A 303 -17.03 -4.18 27.29
CA LEU A 303 -15.72 -4.72 26.86
C LEU A 303 -14.66 -3.62 26.62
N GLY A 304 -15.05 -2.35 26.58
CA GLY A 304 -14.15 -1.22 26.34
C GLY A 304 -14.52 -0.42 25.08
N GLU A 305 -14.01 0.80 24.98
CA GLU A 305 -14.16 1.68 23.82
C GLU A 305 -13.02 1.46 22.84
N ILE A 306 -13.29 1.64 21.54
CA ILE A 306 -12.28 1.59 20.49
C ILE A 306 -12.15 2.98 19.89
N SER A 307 -10.92 3.48 19.81
CA SER A 307 -10.61 4.69 19.05
C SER A 307 -9.76 4.30 17.83
N GLY A 308 -9.83 5.09 16.75
CA GLY A 308 -8.89 4.93 15.63
C GLY A 308 -7.47 5.42 15.94
N GLU A 309 -7.21 5.95 17.14
CA GLU A 309 -5.92 6.51 17.52
C GLU A 309 -4.97 5.43 18.05
N GLY A 310 -3.70 5.49 17.65
CA GLY A 310 -2.65 4.61 18.19
C GLY A 310 -2.52 3.23 17.53
N GLU A 311 -3.48 2.83 16.68
CA GLU A 311 -3.39 1.58 15.90
C GLU A 311 -2.21 1.62 14.91
N SER A 312 -1.44 0.53 14.87
CA SER A 312 -0.40 0.33 13.85
C SER A 312 -0.85 -0.62 12.74
N LEU A 313 -1.83 -1.48 13.03
CA LEU A 313 -2.46 -2.37 12.05
C LEU A 313 -3.43 -1.61 11.15
N THR A 314 -3.46 -1.96 9.86
CA THR A 314 -4.47 -1.44 8.93
C THR A 314 -5.84 -2.07 9.21
N THR A 315 -6.92 -1.41 8.79
CA THR A 315 -8.28 -1.98 8.89
C THR A 315 -8.39 -3.34 8.21
N GLU A 316 -7.71 -3.53 7.08
CA GLU A 316 -7.71 -4.82 6.37
C GLU A 316 -6.94 -5.89 7.17
N GLN A 317 -5.79 -5.54 7.75
CA GLN A 317 -5.04 -6.45 8.62
C GLN A 317 -5.89 -6.88 9.82
N LEU A 318 -6.55 -5.93 10.49
CA LEU A 318 -7.48 -6.22 11.59
C LEU A 318 -8.61 -7.14 11.12
N HIS A 319 -9.21 -6.88 9.96
CA HIS A 319 -10.30 -7.68 9.41
C HIS A 319 -9.86 -9.14 9.16
N GLN A 320 -8.73 -9.34 8.48
CA GLN A 320 -8.23 -10.68 8.18
C GLN A 320 -7.80 -11.46 9.42
N ILE A 321 -7.17 -10.79 10.40
CA ILE A 321 -6.84 -11.40 11.69
C ILE A 321 -8.12 -11.84 12.42
N LEU A 322 -9.16 -11.00 12.42
CA LEU A 322 -10.44 -11.36 13.05
C LEU A 322 -11.12 -12.53 12.33
N LEU A 323 -11.09 -12.58 11.00
CA LEU A 323 -11.61 -13.70 10.23
C LEU A 323 -10.87 -15.00 10.57
N PHE A 324 -9.54 -14.97 10.61
CA PHE A 324 -8.72 -16.10 11.04
C PHE A 324 -9.10 -16.57 12.44
N LEU A 325 -9.22 -15.64 13.39
CA LEU A 325 -9.57 -15.96 14.78
C LEU A 325 -10.98 -16.58 14.88
N VAL A 326 -11.95 -16.06 14.13
CA VAL A 326 -13.31 -16.60 14.08
C VAL A 326 -13.31 -18.00 13.50
N ASP A 327 -12.63 -18.21 12.37
CA ASP A 327 -12.55 -19.51 11.71
C ASP A 327 -11.88 -20.54 12.63
N TYR A 328 -10.76 -20.18 13.25
CA TYR A 328 -10.03 -21.06 14.17
C TYR A 328 -10.84 -21.41 15.43
N CYS A 329 -11.53 -20.44 16.03
CA CYS A 329 -12.23 -20.64 17.30
C CYS A 329 -13.62 -21.28 17.14
N TYR A 330 -14.31 -21.03 16.01
CA TYR A 330 -15.74 -21.36 15.88
C TYR A 330 -16.08 -22.29 14.71
N ILE A 331 -15.26 -22.36 13.65
CA ILE A 331 -15.65 -23.02 12.40
C ILE A 331 -14.77 -24.23 12.11
N ASN A 332 -13.47 -24.03 11.86
CA ASN A 332 -12.58 -25.09 11.36
C ASN A 332 -11.14 -25.00 11.88
N LYS A 333 -10.98 -25.16 13.21
CA LYS A 333 -9.72 -25.08 13.97
C LYS A 333 -8.47 -25.66 13.28
N GLU A 334 -8.55 -26.86 12.71
CA GLU A 334 -7.38 -27.50 12.08
C GLU A 334 -7.14 -27.04 10.65
N SER A 335 -8.20 -26.74 9.88
CA SER A 335 -8.03 -26.24 8.51
C SER A 335 -7.56 -24.79 8.49
N SER A 336 -8.03 -23.90 9.36
CA SER A 336 -7.63 -22.48 9.35
C SER A 336 -6.11 -22.28 9.40
N LEU A 337 -5.42 -23.13 10.16
CA LEU A 337 -3.95 -23.13 10.24
C LEU A 337 -3.31 -23.78 9.01
N ASN A 338 -3.90 -24.84 8.47
CA ASN A 338 -3.42 -25.44 7.22
C ASN A 338 -3.63 -24.51 6.02
N ASP A 339 -4.69 -23.72 6.01
CA ASP A 339 -5.00 -22.73 4.99
C ASP A 339 -4.11 -21.49 5.17
N ALA A 340 -3.77 -21.10 6.41
CA ALA A 340 -2.65 -20.18 6.63
C ALA A 340 -1.32 -20.74 6.06
N ASN A 341 -1.11 -22.06 6.06
CA ASN A 341 0.08 -22.68 5.43
C ASN A 341 -0.02 -22.86 3.90
N LYS A 342 -1.21 -22.82 3.29
CA LYS A 342 -1.47 -23.17 1.87
C LYS A 342 -2.06 -22.04 1.03
N GLY A 343 -2.68 -21.06 1.66
CA GLY A 343 -3.58 -20.05 1.11
C GLY A 343 -2.84 -18.90 0.46
N ALA A 344 -2.18 -19.21 -0.65
CA ALA A 344 -1.84 -18.37 -1.79
C ALA A 344 -0.82 -19.22 -2.56
N GLY A 345 -0.75 -19.13 -3.89
CA GLY A 345 0.26 -19.83 -4.71
C GLY A 345 1.74 -19.40 -4.45
N ILE A 346 2.09 -19.14 -3.19
CA ILE A 346 3.27 -18.51 -2.62
C ILE A 346 4.02 -19.50 -1.71
N ALA A 347 3.53 -20.74 -1.51
CA ALA A 347 4.27 -21.78 -0.77
C ALA A 347 5.70 -22.02 -1.32
N ASN A 348 5.97 -21.62 -2.57
CA ASN A 348 7.29 -21.65 -3.21
C ASN A 348 8.15 -20.37 -3.00
N GLN A 349 7.69 -19.39 -2.23
CA GLN A 349 8.36 -18.09 -2.00
C GLN A 349 8.74 -17.84 -0.53
N ILE A 350 8.37 -18.75 0.37
CA ILE A 350 8.75 -18.67 1.78
C ILE A 350 10.15 -19.28 1.92
N ASP A 351 11.12 -18.51 2.39
CA ASP A 351 12.42 -19.08 2.70
C ASP A 351 12.34 -20.06 3.89
N ASP A 352 13.31 -21.00 3.95
CA ASP A 352 13.34 -22.05 4.97
C ASP A 352 13.31 -21.52 6.41
N GLU A 353 13.74 -20.29 6.65
CA GLU A 353 13.77 -19.68 7.98
C GLU A 353 12.40 -19.13 8.38
N ALA A 354 11.72 -18.45 7.46
CA ALA A 354 10.35 -17.99 7.62
C ALA A 354 9.38 -19.17 7.82
N GLY A 355 9.56 -20.26 7.08
CA GLY A 355 8.75 -21.47 7.23
C GLY A 355 8.89 -22.11 8.61
N LYS A 356 10.11 -22.14 9.18
CA LYS A 356 10.33 -22.64 10.55
C LYS A 356 9.66 -21.75 11.59
N LYS A 357 9.79 -20.43 11.48
CA LYS A 357 9.16 -19.49 12.42
C LYS A 357 7.64 -19.59 12.41
N LEU A 358 7.02 -19.74 11.24
CA LEU A 358 5.59 -19.98 11.15
C LEU A 358 5.18 -21.23 11.92
N ILE A 359 5.88 -22.35 11.69
CA ILE A 359 5.62 -23.61 12.41
C ILE A 359 5.75 -23.41 13.92
N GLU A 360 6.75 -22.65 14.38
CA GLU A 360 6.93 -22.30 15.79
C GLU A 360 5.75 -21.50 16.35
N TYR A 361 5.30 -20.47 15.63
CA TYR A 361 4.15 -19.65 16.01
C TYR A 361 2.87 -20.46 16.07
N GLU A 362 2.60 -21.32 15.08
CA GLU A 362 1.43 -22.20 15.11
C GLU A 362 1.46 -23.18 16.28
N HIS A 363 2.63 -23.76 16.56
CA HIS A 363 2.78 -24.65 17.70
C HIS A 363 2.56 -23.94 19.03
N ALA A 364 3.01 -22.69 19.17
CA ALA A 364 2.73 -21.86 20.33
C ALA A 364 1.23 -21.54 20.41
N PHE A 365 0.63 -21.11 19.31
CA PHE A 365 -0.78 -20.73 19.21
C PHE A 365 -1.71 -21.89 19.57
N LYS A 366 -1.45 -23.10 19.07
CA LYS A 366 -2.21 -24.33 19.39
C LYS A 366 -2.18 -24.71 20.87
N ARG A 367 -1.16 -24.27 21.62
CA ARG A 367 -1.03 -24.58 23.06
C ARG A 367 -1.82 -23.63 23.94
N ILE A 368 -2.28 -22.49 23.40
CA ILE A 368 -3.08 -21.53 24.16
C ILE A 368 -4.50 -22.10 24.32
N PRO A 369 -5.00 -22.28 25.56
CA PRO A 369 -6.39 -22.66 25.79
C PRO A 369 -7.32 -21.55 25.28
N ILE A 370 -8.32 -21.93 24.50
CA ILE A 370 -9.31 -21.01 23.93
C ILE A 370 -10.63 -21.00 24.72
N ASP A 371 -10.69 -21.78 25.80
CA ASP A 371 -11.77 -21.82 26.77
C ASP A 371 -11.51 -20.79 27.89
N GLY A 372 -12.16 -19.63 27.80
CA GLY A 372 -12.09 -18.58 28.81
C GLY A 372 -11.47 -17.28 28.30
N GLU A 373 -10.80 -16.55 29.20
CA GLU A 373 -10.16 -15.28 28.87
C GLU A 373 -8.88 -15.51 28.05
N LEU A 374 -8.81 -14.90 26.87
CA LEU A 374 -7.70 -15.07 25.94
C LEU A 374 -6.52 -14.16 26.33
N PRO A 375 -5.29 -14.68 26.45
CA PRO A 375 -4.13 -13.87 26.81
C PRO A 375 -3.65 -13.00 25.63
N ASP A 376 -2.87 -11.95 25.92
CA ASP A 376 -2.25 -11.08 24.90
C ASP A 376 -1.45 -11.88 23.87
N GLU A 377 -0.75 -12.92 24.34
CA GLU A 377 0.04 -13.84 23.50
C GLU A 377 -0.80 -14.48 22.38
N PHE A 378 -2.10 -14.71 22.62
CA PHE A 378 -3.02 -15.22 21.60
C PHE A 378 -3.14 -14.24 20.44
N PHE A 379 -3.37 -12.96 20.73
CA PHE A 379 -3.53 -11.93 19.70
C PHE A 379 -2.20 -11.61 19.02
N VAL A 380 -1.09 -11.62 19.76
CA VAL A 380 0.26 -11.45 19.19
C VAL A 380 0.58 -12.53 18.16
N LEU A 381 0.38 -13.80 18.52
CA LEU A 381 0.61 -14.93 17.62
C LEU A 381 -0.36 -14.92 16.43
N ALA A 382 -1.61 -14.48 16.63
CA ALA A 382 -2.56 -14.30 15.54
C ALA A 382 -2.09 -13.25 14.51
N CYS A 383 -1.48 -12.14 14.95
CA CYS A 383 -0.86 -11.17 14.05
C CYS A 383 0.33 -11.76 13.28
N GLN A 384 1.12 -12.62 13.93
CA GLN A 384 2.29 -13.27 13.33
C GLN A 384 1.91 -14.35 12.30
N ILE A 385 0.78 -15.04 12.52
CA ILE A 385 0.23 -16.05 11.60
C ILE A 385 -0.59 -15.40 10.47
N GLY A 386 -1.38 -14.37 10.80
CA GLY A 386 -2.40 -13.79 9.92
C GLY A 386 -1.89 -13.16 8.62
N ARG A 387 -0.57 -12.99 8.45
CA ARG A 387 0.03 -12.45 7.22
C ARG A 387 -0.10 -13.36 5.99
N TYR A 388 -0.37 -14.66 6.14
CA TYR A 388 -0.64 -15.52 4.98
C TYR A 388 -1.96 -15.19 4.27
N ILE A 389 -2.85 -14.48 4.95
CA ILE A 389 -4.12 -14.00 4.41
C ILE A 389 -3.96 -12.59 3.78
N ILE A 390 -2.80 -11.95 4.00
CA ILE A 390 -2.54 -10.54 3.69
C ILE A 390 -1.37 -10.52 2.70
N ALA A 391 -1.71 -10.59 1.41
CA ALA A 391 -0.75 -10.61 0.31
C ALA A 391 0.32 -9.51 0.47
N ASN A 392 1.60 -9.91 0.45
CA ASN A 392 2.73 -8.98 0.45
C ASN A 392 3.32 -8.96 -0.96
N ALA A 393 3.35 -7.80 -1.61
CA ALA A 393 3.77 -7.63 -3.01
C ALA A 393 5.27 -7.96 -3.31
N ASP A 394 6.07 -8.37 -2.32
CA ASP A 394 7.53 -8.61 -2.51
C ASP A 394 7.98 -10.05 -2.24
N GLY A 395 7.05 -10.96 -1.90
CA GLY A 395 7.38 -12.37 -1.66
C GLY A 395 8.35 -12.65 -0.49
N LYS A 396 8.60 -11.70 0.43
CA LYS A 396 9.48 -11.89 1.61
C LYS A 396 8.74 -11.83 2.93
N TRP A 397 9.12 -12.68 3.88
CA TRP A 397 8.53 -12.74 5.21
C TRP A 397 9.09 -11.67 6.17
N VAL A 398 8.20 -11.04 6.94
CA VAL A 398 8.39 -10.00 7.95
C VAL A 398 7.34 -10.20 9.04
N ASP A 399 7.77 -10.15 10.30
CA ASP A 399 6.89 -10.21 11.47
C ASP A 399 5.98 -8.96 11.55
N ILE A 400 4.67 -9.17 11.66
CA ILE A 400 3.74 -8.09 12.05
C ILE A 400 3.86 -7.90 13.56
N ASN A 401 4.50 -6.81 13.96
CA ASN A 401 4.65 -6.44 15.36
C ASN A 401 3.53 -5.49 15.77
N ALA A 402 2.41 -6.06 16.21
CA ALA A 402 1.30 -5.31 16.80
C ALA A 402 1.76 -4.59 18.08
N ASN A 403 1.33 -3.35 18.28
CA ASN A 403 1.59 -2.60 19.50
C ASN A 403 0.54 -2.90 20.58
N ASP A 404 0.74 -2.37 21.79
CA ASP A 404 -0.18 -2.61 22.92
C ASP A 404 -1.63 -2.19 22.60
N THR A 405 -1.82 -1.10 21.84
CA THR A 405 -3.14 -0.60 21.40
C THR A 405 -3.80 -1.55 20.41
N ASP A 406 -3.04 -2.11 19.46
CA ASP A 406 -3.55 -3.11 18.51
C ASP A 406 -4.04 -4.36 19.24
N ILE A 407 -3.29 -4.83 20.24
CA ILE A 407 -3.63 -6.00 21.05
C ILE A 407 -4.87 -5.72 21.91
N GLU A 408 -4.98 -4.53 22.50
CA GLU A 408 -6.16 -4.10 23.23
C GLU A 408 -7.40 -4.07 22.33
N HIS A 409 -7.30 -3.43 21.16
CA HIS A 409 -8.43 -3.33 20.23
C HIS A 409 -8.82 -4.69 19.63
N LEU A 410 -7.86 -5.55 19.25
CA LEU A 410 -8.16 -6.91 18.78
C LEU A 410 -8.94 -7.71 19.83
N ARG A 411 -8.58 -7.58 21.11
CA ARG A 411 -9.31 -8.21 22.21
C ARG A 411 -10.75 -7.71 22.30
N ILE A 412 -10.96 -6.41 22.23
CA ILE A 412 -12.29 -5.81 22.29
C ILE A 412 -13.12 -6.26 21.08
N LEU A 413 -12.59 -6.10 19.86
CA LEU A 413 -13.26 -6.47 18.60
C LEU A 413 -13.62 -7.95 18.57
N PHE A 414 -12.66 -8.82 18.85
CA PHE A 414 -12.89 -10.26 18.88
C PHE A 414 -13.86 -10.67 19.99
N GLY A 415 -13.80 -10.02 21.15
CA GLY A 415 -14.75 -10.22 22.24
C GLY A 415 -16.19 -9.88 21.85
N ARG A 416 -16.40 -8.76 21.13
CA ARG A 416 -17.71 -8.34 20.61
C ARG A 416 -18.25 -9.37 19.60
N ILE A 417 -17.41 -9.83 18.67
CA ILE A 417 -17.79 -10.90 17.73
C ILE A 417 -18.14 -12.19 18.47
N SER A 418 -17.27 -12.64 19.37
CA SER A 418 -17.45 -13.87 20.15
C SER A 418 -18.77 -13.87 20.93
N ARG A 419 -19.10 -12.74 21.55
CA ARG A 419 -20.36 -12.57 22.28
C ARG A 419 -21.56 -12.63 21.33
N PHE A 420 -21.51 -11.92 20.20
CA PHE A 420 -22.57 -11.97 19.20
C PHE A 420 -22.83 -13.40 18.70
N LEU A 421 -21.76 -14.15 18.36
CA LEU A 421 -21.87 -15.54 17.91
C LEU A 421 -22.46 -16.46 18.99
N GLN A 422 -22.15 -16.22 20.26
CA GLN A 422 -22.74 -16.96 21.38
C GLN A 422 -24.23 -16.64 21.55
N GLU A 423 -24.61 -15.36 21.48
CA GLU A 423 -26.00 -14.91 21.63
C GLU A 423 -26.91 -15.36 20.48
N LYS A 424 -26.39 -15.35 19.24
CA LYS A 424 -27.09 -15.86 18.05
C LYS A 424 -27.15 -17.40 17.99
N GLY A 425 -26.35 -18.09 18.80
CA GLY A 425 -26.11 -19.53 18.67
C GLY A 425 -25.02 -19.79 17.64
N MET A 426 -24.02 -20.61 17.99
CA MET A 426 -22.82 -20.82 17.17
C MET A 426 -23.17 -21.16 15.71
N PRO A 427 -22.50 -20.55 14.72
CA PRO A 427 -22.82 -20.77 13.31
C PRO A 427 -22.69 -22.24 12.94
N THR A 428 -23.66 -22.76 12.19
CA THR A 428 -23.52 -24.03 11.46
C THR A 428 -22.69 -23.86 10.18
N ARG A 429 -22.51 -22.62 9.69
CA ARG A 429 -21.56 -22.25 8.63
C ARG A 429 -21.38 -20.73 8.55
N LEU A 430 -20.14 -20.24 8.45
CA LEU A 430 -19.83 -18.87 7.98
C LEU A 430 -19.40 -19.01 6.51
N ARG A 431 -19.95 -18.20 5.60
CA ARG A 431 -19.49 -18.19 4.20
C ARG A 431 -18.47 -17.07 4.04
N VAL A 432 -17.20 -17.45 3.94
CA VAL A 432 -16.14 -16.61 3.38
C VAL A 432 -16.01 -17.07 1.93
N GLU A 433 -16.26 -16.21 0.95
CA GLU A 433 -16.03 -16.58 -0.45
C GLU A 433 -14.53 -16.56 -0.77
N ASP A 434 -14.01 -17.69 -1.26
CA ASP A 434 -12.69 -17.82 -1.87
C ASP A 434 -12.77 -18.75 -3.09
N THR A 435 -11.83 -18.64 -4.04
CA THR A 435 -11.75 -19.49 -5.22
C THR A 435 -10.80 -20.66 -4.99
N GLY A 436 -11.31 -21.88 -5.11
CA GLY A 436 -10.51 -23.10 -5.09
C GLY A 436 -10.08 -23.52 -6.49
N PHE A 437 -8.79 -23.78 -6.68
CA PHE A 437 -8.26 -24.42 -7.88
C PHE A 437 -8.34 -25.95 -7.74
N THR A 438 -8.95 -26.63 -8.71
CA THR A 438 -8.97 -28.09 -8.80
C THR A 438 -8.27 -28.54 -10.08
N GLY A 439 -7.38 -29.53 -9.97
CA GLY A 439 -6.57 -30.05 -11.06
C GLY A 439 -5.70 -31.21 -10.57
N THR A 440 -5.23 -32.06 -11.47
CA THR A 440 -4.37 -33.21 -11.11
C THR A 440 -2.89 -32.92 -11.27
N ASP A 441 -2.52 -31.87 -12.01
CA ASP A 441 -1.14 -31.41 -12.21
C ASP A 441 -1.00 -29.94 -11.79
N LEU A 442 -0.91 -29.73 -10.46
CA LEU A 442 -0.80 -28.42 -9.84
C LEU A 442 0.57 -27.75 -10.03
N ASP A 443 1.59 -28.51 -10.47
CA ASP A 443 2.95 -28.00 -10.67
C ASP A 443 3.13 -27.33 -12.05
N HIS A 444 2.31 -27.68 -13.05
CA HIS A 444 2.42 -27.14 -14.42
C HIS A 444 1.16 -26.45 -14.93
N PHE A 445 0.11 -26.36 -14.12
CA PHE A 445 -1.17 -25.68 -14.44
C PHE A 445 -1.82 -26.15 -15.74
N SER A 446 -1.56 -27.39 -16.15
CA SER A 446 -1.98 -27.90 -17.46
C SER A 446 -3.46 -28.27 -17.52
N ASP A 447 -4.09 -28.54 -16.36
CA ASP A 447 -5.48 -28.99 -16.23
C ASP A 447 -6.27 -28.29 -15.10
N VAL A 448 -5.75 -27.18 -14.57
CA VAL A 448 -6.35 -26.45 -13.44
C VAL A 448 -7.63 -25.72 -13.86
N LYS A 449 -8.72 -25.94 -13.10
CA LYS A 449 -9.99 -25.21 -13.22
C LYS A 449 -10.35 -24.56 -11.89
N GLU A 450 -10.82 -23.32 -11.96
CA GLU A 450 -11.55 -22.68 -10.86
C GLU A 450 -12.95 -23.28 -10.79
N GLU A 451 -13.31 -23.87 -9.65
CA GLU A 451 -14.70 -24.27 -9.39
C GLU A 451 -15.17 -23.75 -8.02
N PRO A 452 -16.30 -23.01 -7.97
CA PRO A 452 -16.95 -22.67 -6.70
C PRO A 452 -17.58 -23.94 -6.11
N PHE A 453 -17.30 -24.26 -4.86
CA PHE A 453 -17.92 -25.41 -4.19
C PHE A 453 -19.14 -25.00 -3.36
N ALA A 454 -20.22 -25.80 -3.46
CA ALA A 454 -21.41 -25.69 -2.64
C ALA A 454 -21.47 -26.84 -1.61
N VAL A 455 -21.95 -26.57 -0.40
CA VAL A 455 -22.25 -27.60 0.62
C VAL A 455 -23.70 -27.41 1.07
N ASP A 456 -24.39 -28.53 1.24
CA ASP A 456 -25.82 -28.66 1.56
C ASP A 456 -26.18 -27.99 2.91
N LEU A 457 -27.23 -27.17 2.93
CA LEU A 457 -27.63 -26.35 4.08
C LEU A 457 -28.87 -26.93 4.79
N ALA A 458 -28.81 -27.01 6.12
CA ALA A 458 -29.99 -27.21 6.95
C ALA A 458 -30.86 -25.93 7.00
N THR A 459 -32.13 -26.10 7.36
CA THR A 459 -33.26 -25.18 7.13
C THR A 459 -33.23 -23.80 7.83
N ASP A 460 -32.25 -23.51 8.70
CA ASP A 460 -32.07 -22.20 9.37
C ASP A 460 -30.63 -21.70 9.18
N SER A 461 -30.28 -21.36 7.94
CA SER A 461 -28.93 -20.92 7.58
C SER A 461 -28.83 -19.40 7.51
N TRP A 462 -27.76 -18.83 8.07
CA TRP A 462 -27.47 -17.40 8.05
C TRP A 462 -26.08 -17.13 7.46
N ALA A 463 -25.92 -15.98 6.80
CA ALA A 463 -24.63 -15.51 6.28
C ALA A 463 -24.21 -14.23 7.02
N LEU A 464 -22.95 -14.20 7.47
CA LEU A 464 -22.40 -13.09 8.24
C LEU A 464 -21.06 -12.62 7.67
N GLU A 465 -20.92 -11.31 7.56
CA GLU A 465 -19.68 -10.59 7.21
C GLU A 465 -19.19 -9.76 8.43
N ILE A 466 -17.88 -9.53 8.56
CA ILE A 466 -17.29 -8.74 9.66
C ILE A 466 -16.89 -7.35 9.15
N GLY A 467 -17.70 -6.33 9.43
CA GLY A 467 -17.40 -4.94 9.05
C GLY A 467 -16.57 -4.20 10.08
N LEU A 468 -15.64 -3.34 9.66
CA LEU A 468 -14.85 -2.50 10.57
C LEU A 468 -15.08 -0.99 10.36
N LYS A 469 -16.22 -0.61 9.75
CA LYS A 469 -16.62 0.79 9.60
C LYS A 469 -17.21 1.35 10.90
N ASP A 470 -16.87 2.60 11.19
CA ASP A 470 -17.38 3.32 12.35
C ASP A 470 -18.82 3.83 12.16
N GLY A 471 -19.51 3.99 13.29
CA GLY A 471 -20.87 4.50 13.36
C GLY A 471 -21.88 3.67 12.54
N ASP A 472 -22.74 4.37 11.82
CA ASP A 472 -23.88 3.82 11.08
C ASP A 472 -23.54 3.50 9.61
N GLN A 473 -22.30 3.09 9.35
CA GLN A 473 -21.80 2.79 8.01
C GLN A 473 -21.44 1.30 7.86
N VAL A 474 -21.58 0.80 6.64
CA VAL A 474 -21.18 -0.55 6.20
C VAL A 474 -20.25 -0.46 5.01
N ASP A 475 -19.41 -1.50 4.79
CA ASP A 475 -18.49 -1.52 3.66
C ASP A 475 -19.21 -1.88 2.34
N ALA A 476 -18.91 -1.14 1.27
CA ALA A 476 -19.53 -1.30 -0.03
C ALA A 476 -19.28 -2.68 -0.65
N ASP A 477 -18.07 -3.23 -0.48
CA ASP A 477 -17.69 -4.54 -1.02
C ASP A 477 -18.40 -5.66 -0.24
N GLN A 478 -18.47 -5.55 1.08
CA GLN A 478 -19.22 -6.49 1.93
C GLN A 478 -20.72 -6.49 1.60
N VAL A 479 -21.32 -5.32 1.35
CA VAL A 479 -22.72 -5.24 0.92
C VAL A 479 -22.93 -5.93 -0.43
N LYS A 480 -21.96 -5.83 -1.35
CA LYS A 480 -22.03 -6.56 -2.63
C LYS A 480 -21.97 -8.07 -2.41
N ASN A 481 -21.10 -8.55 -1.51
CA ASN A 481 -21.01 -9.96 -1.14
C ASN A 481 -22.31 -10.45 -0.48
N LEU A 482 -22.90 -9.66 0.43
CA LEU A 482 -24.19 -9.98 1.04
C LEU A 482 -25.29 -10.20 -0.01
N LYS A 483 -25.33 -9.39 -1.08
CA LYS A 483 -26.29 -9.56 -2.18
C LYS A 483 -26.07 -10.88 -2.92
N GLY A 484 -24.83 -11.28 -3.15
CA GLY A 484 -24.51 -12.60 -3.73
C GLY A 484 -24.90 -13.76 -2.81
N ALA A 485 -24.81 -13.57 -1.49
CA ALA A 485 -25.25 -14.56 -0.52
C ALA A 485 -26.78 -14.75 -0.51
N GLU A 486 -27.58 -13.70 -0.77
CA GLU A 486 -29.05 -13.82 -0.84
C GLU A 486 -29.52 -14.86 -1.86
N ASP A 487 -28.78 -14.99 -2.97
CA ASP A 487 -29.07 -15.96 -4.04
C ASP A 487 -28.85 -17.42 -3.59
N ALA A 488 -28.24 -17.65 -2.42
CA ALA A 488 -27.86 -18.97 -1.89
C ALA A 488 -28.75 -19.49 -0.74
N GLU A 489 -30.02 -19.07 -0.69
CA GLU A 489 -31.07 -19.58 0.22
C GLU A 489 -30.88 -19.36 1.74
N PHE A 490 -30.07 -18.39 2.18
CA PHE A 490 -29.99 -18.02 3.60
C PHE A 490 -31.28 -17.31 4.09
N SER A 491 -31.69 -17.58 5.33
CA SER A 491 -32.85 -16.95 5.97
C SER A 491 -32.54 -15.56 6.53
N GLU A 492 -31.29 -15.32 6.92
CA GLU A 492 -30.78 -14.04 7.42
C GLU A 492 -29.39 -13.76 6.82
N VAL A 493 -29.17 -12.52 6.37
CA VAL A 493 -27.83 -12.06 5.96
C VAL A 493 -27.50 -10.75 6.66
N GLY A 494 -26.27 -10.58 7.13
CA GLY A 494 -25.87 -9.37 7.84
C GLY A 494 -24.38 -9.12 7.96
N ILE A 495 -24.04 -7.91 8.37
CA ILE A 495 -22.69 -7.45 8.69
C ILE A 495 -22.66 -7.12 10.18
N ILE A 496 -21.80 -7.79 10.94
CA ILE A 496 -21.47 -7.35 12.30
C ILE A 496 -20.37 -6.29 12.20
N SER A 497 -20.61 -5.10 12.75
CA SER A 497 -19.58 -4.10 12.95
C SER A 497 -19.14 -4.06 14.41
N PRO A 498 -18.17 -4.88 14.83
CA PRO A 498 -17.68 -4.86 16.19
C PRO A 498 -17.02 -3.53 16.55
N ARG A 499 -16.60 -2.67 15.61
CA ARG A 499 -16.02 -1.37 15.96
C ARG A 499 -17.10 -0.39 16.46
N SER A 500 -18.24 -0.34 15.78
CA SER A 500 -19.39 0.48 16.20
C SER A 500 -20.38 -0.25 17.11
N ASP A 501 -20.11 -1.52 17.44
CA ASP A 501 -20.97 -2.41 18.24
C ASP A 501 -22.40 -2.56 17.69
N ASN A 502 -22.48 -2.61 16.35
CA ASN A 502 -23.73 -2.70 15.62
C ASN A 502 -23.79 -3.98 14.78
N TYR A 503 -25.02 -4.43 14.53
CA TYR A 503 -25.33 -5.48 13.58
C TYR A 503 -26.29 -4.93 12.52
N PHE A 504 -25.88 -5.00 11.26
CA PHE A 504 -26.66 -4.52 10.11
C PHE A 504 -27.14 -5.70 9.28
N TYR A 505 -28.45 -5.91 9.16
CA TYR A 505 -28.96 -7.19 8.66
C TYR A 505 -30.31 -7.09 7.98
N LYS A 506 -30.67 -8.15 7.26
CA LYS A 506 -31.99 -8.33 6.67
C LYS A 506 -32.38 -9.80 6.67
N PHE A 507 -33.69 -10.04 6.74
CA PHE A 507 -34.27 -11.37 6.58
C PHE A 507 -34.71 -11.57 5.13
N LYS A 508 -34.63 -12.82 4.66
CA LYS A 508 -35.24 -13.19 3.38
C LYS A 508 -36.77 -13.13 3.53
N GLU A 509 -37.43 -12.41 2.62
CA GLU A 509 -38.89 -12.48 2.50
C GLU A 509 -39.25 -13.88 2.00
N HIS A 510 -39.84 -14.72 2.87
CA HIS A 510 -40.47 -15.95 2.41
C HIS A 510 -41.66 -15.56 1.52
N ASN A 511 -41.57 -15.82 0.22
CA ASN A 511 -42.77 -15.89 -0.61
C ASN A 511 -43.56 -17.12 -0.17
N ASP A 512 -44.58 -16.91 0.67
CA ASP A 512 -45.52 -17.95 1.10
C ASP A 512 -46.35 -18.53 -0.07
N ASP A 513 -46.13 -18.09 -1.31
CA ASP A 513 -46.92 -18.47 -2.50
C ASP A 513 -46.43 -19.74 -3.22
N GLU A 514 -45.32 -20.38 -2.82
CA GLU A 514 -44.84 -21.62 -3.47
C GLU A 514 -45.17 -22.93 -2.72
N PHE A 515 -45.94 -22.87 -1.63
CA PHE A 515 -46.51 -24.06 -0.99
C PHE A 515 -48.04 -23.98 -0.88
N PHE A 516 -48.74 -24.03 -2.03
CA PHE A 516 -50.14 -24.47 -2.10
C PHE A 516 -50.46 -25.26 -3.37
#